data_AF-A0AB74D8V9-F1
#
_entry.id   AF-A0AB74D8V9-F1
#
_cell.length_a   1.000
_cell.length_b   1.000
_cell.length_c   1.000
_cell.angle_alpha   90.00
_cell.angle_beta   90.00
_cell.angle_gamma   90.00
#
_symmetry.space_group_name_H-M   'P 1'
#
loop_
_entity.id
_entity.type
_entity.pdbx_description
1 polymer ?
#
loop_
_entity_poly.entity_id
_entity_poly.type
_entity_poly.pdbx_seq_one_letter_code
_entity_poly.pdbx_strand_id
1 'polypeptide(L)'
;MEFRNLTPFHALAFSALDTDDREYRVIAMKVAYRVVAVDDRQFVAVVVDDEPYPLCMADQYTGKVGESSVREESDLAPHKPRCDVVVRGNAYAPHGVPAERWPVRIRVSIPTSPPEIDVERPLPLSPGMALNESQREDWEQIKQEAKQKHAEASRWQPVLDKALAISGPRYFARDILTLWRGWRLTSPEPASNVNVGWERAFGGRSVVENPDHETGSDAPAYLINEVCFSNPLGCGWMHHGDLESRKRAGQSIPERLSAPQIETVDGIDRLHVARHPTGELTARMMTQAAGKYGAKPAGFGFIGRAWAPRLPLAGTYDDAWLEKRWPYLPRDFDFGYWNGAPVDQQTPYLPPDARIELWNLTSPERTPTGYMQVDLPGHRPFVLLRFENGYMLPFRMALDTLIVDTDALLLIATYRIRVPVDAPIRVVEARYETDPSAPLVQVPEQETDRDEQEIIRHGG
;
A
#
# COMPACT_ATOMS: atom_id res chain seq x y z
N MET A 1 -21.12 -21.42 11.31
CA MET A 1 -19.67 -21.52 11.02
C MET A 1 -18.86 -21.04 12.23
N GLU A 2 -18.16 -21.95 12.90
CA GLU A 2 -17.22 -21.66 14.00
C GLU A 2 -15.86 -21.19 13.43
N PHE A 3 -15.23 -20.21 14.07
CA PHE A 3 -13.86 -19.79 13.73
C PHE A 3 -12.88 -20.22 14.82
N ARG A 4 -11.77 -20.85 14.43
CA ARG A 4 -10.68 -21.26 15.32
C ARG A 4 -9.38 -20.66 14.85
N ASN A 5 -8.73 -19.87 15.70
CA ASN A 5 -7.36 -19.43 15.44
C ASN A 5 -6.38 -20.46 16.00
N LEU A 6 -5.67 -21.19 15.13
CA LEU A 6 -4.65 -22.17 15.51
C LEU A 6 -3.24 -21.66 15.20
N THR A 7 -3.07 -20.34 15.13
CA THR A 7 -1.79 -19.68 14.90
C THR A 7 -1.37 -18.88 16.15
N PRO A 8 -0.07 -18.56 16.31
CA PRO A 8 0.34 -17.59 17.31
C PRO A 8 -0.11 -16.16 16.98
N PHE A 9 -0.49 -15.88 15.73
CA PHE A 9 -0.80 -14.54 15.25
C PHE A 9 -2.22 -14.09 15.59
N HIS A 10 -2.43 -12.77 15.58
CA HIS A 10 -3.78 -12.22 15.69
C HIS A 10 -4.56 -12.49 14.40
N ALA A 11 -5.63 -13.28 14.53
CA ALA A 11 -6.59 -13.51 13.47
C ALA A 11 -8.02 -13.31 13.97
N LEU A 12 -8.86 -12.68 13.16
CA LEU A 12 -10.25 -12.36 13.49
C LEU A 12 -11.16 -12.73 12.31
N ALA A 13 -12.34 -13.26 12.64
CA ALA A 13 -13.40 -13.51 11.69
C ALA A 13 -14.60 -12.59 11.99
N PHE A 14 -15.00 -11.76 11.02
CA PHE A 14 -16.11 -10.81 11.15
C PHE A 14 -17.01 -10.83 9.91
N SER A 15 -18.27 -10.43 10.08
CA SER A 15 -19.24 -10.38 8.98
C SER A 15 -19.14 -9.06 8.22
N ALA A 16 -19.29 -9.11 6.90
CA ALA A 16 -19.42 -7.94 6.06
C ALA A 16 -20.34 -8.22 4.87
N LEU A 17 -21.01 -7.17 4.38
CA LEU A 17 -21.90 -7.23 3.22
C LEU A 17 -21.19 -6.70 1.98
N ASP A 18 -21.57 -7.22 0.81
CA ASP A 18 -21.28 -6.60 -0.48
C ASP A 18 -22.41 -5.65 -0.93
N THR A 19 -22.24 -5.07 -2.13
CA THR A 19 -23.22 -4.19 -2.77
C THR A 19 -24.52 -4.90 -3.21
N ASP A 20 -24.53 -6.24 -3.17
CA ASP A 20 -25.69 -7.09 -3.46
C ASP A 20 -26.32 -7.67 -2.20
N ASP A 21 -25.95 -7.14 -1.03
CA ASP A 21 -26.42 -7.55 0.30
C ASP A 21 -26.05 -9.00 0.66
N ARG A 22 -25.06 -9.58 -0.03
CA ARG A 22 -24.55 -10.90 0.30
C ARG A 22 -23.58 -10.79 1.46
N GLU A 23 -23.82 -11.61 2.48
CA GLU A 23 -22.96 -11.67 3.65
C GLU A 23 -21.79 -12.61 3.43
N TYR A 24 -20.59 -12.13 3.74
CA TYR A 24 -19.37 -12.91 3.80
C TYR A 24 -18.83 -12.90 5.22
N ARG A 25 -18.27 -14.04 5.63
CA ARG A 25 -17.31 -14.07 6.72
C ARG A 25 -15.95 -13.70 6.17
N VAL A 26 -15.41 -12.59 6.67
CA VAL A 26 -14.07 -12.12 6.37
C VAL A 26 -13.15 -12.59 7.48
N ILE A 27 -12.07 -13.25 7.11
CA ILE A 27 -11.01 -13.66 8.03
C ILE A 27 -9.78 -12.80 7.69
N ALA A 28 -9.30 -12.05 8.68
CA ALA A 28 -8.08 -11.27 8.60
C ALA A 28 -7.04 -11.85 9.58
N MET A 29 -5.79 -11.95 9.14
CA MET A 29 -4.65 -12.35 9.96
C MET A 29 -3.52 -11.34 9.75
N LYS A 30 -2.90 -10.87 10.84
CA LYS A 30 -1.75 -9.96 10.77
C LYS A 30 -0.49 -10.67 11.20
N VAL A 31 0.54 -10.58 10.36
CA VAL A 31 1.86 -11.19 10.60
C VAL A 31 2.91 -10.12 10.38
N ALA A 32 3.83 -9.97 11.33
CA ALA A 32 4.96 -9.06 11.18
C ALA A 32 6.26 -9.85 10.99
N TYR A 33 7.17 -9.28 10.22
CA TYR A 33 8.52 -9.78 10.04
C TYR A 33 9.52 -8.70 10.41
N ARG A 34 10.46 -9.02 11.29
CA ARG A 34 11.59 -8.16 11.63
C ARG A 34 12.68 -8.31 10.59
N VAL A 35 13.11 -7.19 10.03
CA VAL A 35 14.23 -7.15 9.09
C VAL A 35 15.53 -7.12 9.89
N VAL A 36 16.34 -8.17 9.76
CA VAL A 36 17.60 -8.34 10.48
C VAL A 36 18.75 -8.35 9.48
N ALA A 37 19.80 -7.60 9.77
CA ALA A 37 21.03 -7.63 8.98
C ALA A 37 21.78 -8.96 9.26
N VAL A 38 22.13 -9.67 8.20
CA VAL A 38 23.00 -10.86 8.27
C VAL A 38 24.46 -10.44 8.14
N ASP A 39 24.72 -9.46 7.27
CA ASP A 39 26.00 -8.78 7.08
C ASP A 39 25.77 -7.32 6.62
N ASP A 40 26.82 -6.62 6.21
CA ASP A 40 26.76 -5.20 5.78
C ASP A 40 25.88 -4.94 4.53
N ARG A 41 25.41 -5.99 3.84
CA ARG A 41 24.69 -5.88 2.56
C ARG A 41 23.43 -6.75 2.47
N GLN A 42 23.30 -7.76 3.34
CA GLN A 42 22.22 -8.73 3.29
C GLN A 42 21.27 -8.59 4.48
N PHE A 43 19.98 -8.58 4.17
CA PHE A 43 18.91 -8.53 5.17
C PHE A 43 17.96 -9.69 4.97
N VAL A 44 17.46 -10.24 6.08
CA VAL A 44 16.47 -11.31 6.09
C VAL A 44 15.25 -10.89 6.90
N ALA A 45 14.07 -11.34 6.48
CA ALA A 45 12.83 -11.15 7.19
C ALA A 45 12.59 -12.34 8.13
N VAL A 46 12.65 -12.10 9.44
CA VAL A 46 12.38 -13.10 10.47
C VAL A 46 10.98 -12.89 11.02
N VAL A 47 10.15 -13.92 11.03
CA VAL A 47 8.78 -13.83 11.57
C VAL A 47 8.79 -13.46 13.06
N VAL A 48 7.83 -12.63 13.48
CA VAL A 48 7.64 -12.22 14.87
C VAL A 48 6.45 -12.99 15.46
N ASP A 49 6.73 -14.09 16.15
CA ASP A 49 5.74 -15.01 16.74
C ASP A 49 5.77 -15.07 18.28
N ASP A 50 6.79 -14.47 18.91
CA ASP A 50 6.96 -14.33 20.36
C ASP A 50 6.07 -13.22 20.94
N GLU A 51 6.07 -12.05 20.30
CA GLU A 51 5.16 -10.93 20.56
C GLU A 51 4.43 -10.55 19.26
N PRO A 52 3.38 -11.31 18.88
CA PRO A 52 2.69 -11.13 17.61
C PRO A 52 2.10 -9.72 17.46
N TYR A 53 2.32 -9.11 16.29
CA TYR A 53 1.79 -7.78 16.01
C TYR A 53 0.25 -7.81 15.93
N PRO A 54 -0.47 -6.98 16.72
CA PRO A 54 -1.92 -7.10 16.84
C PRO A 54 -2.65 -6.58 15.60
N LEU A 55 -3.86 -7.09 15.37
CA LEU A 55 -4.79 -6.48 14.42
C LEU A 55 -5.13 -5.04 14.83
N CYS A 56 -5.10 -4.14 13.86
CA CYS A 56 -5.50 -2.75 14.00
C CYS A 56 -7.02 -2.66 13.93
N MET A 57 -7.68 -2.40 15.06
CA MET A 57 -9.14 -2.42 15.14
C MET A 57 -9.78 -1.11 14.64
N ALA A 58 -9.05 0.00 14.68
CA ALA A 58 -9.49 1.32 14.23
C ALA A 58 -8.29 2.09 13.65
N ASP A 59 -8.54 3.02 12.72
CA ASP A 59 -7.48 3.83 12.11
C ASP A 59 -6.65 4.54 13.20
N GLN A 60 -5.33 4.38 13.13
CA GLN A 60 -4.35 5.01 14.02
C GLN A 60 -3.61 6.12 13.27
N TYR A 61 -3.29 7.20 13.98
CA TYR A 61 -2.68 8.41 13.42
C TYR A 61 -1.31 8.66 14.04
N THR A 62 -0.42 9.35 13.33
CA THR A 62 0.90 9.73 13.86
C THR A 62 0.82 10.80 14.95
N GLY A 63 -0.28 11.56 14.97
CA GLY A 63 -0.59 12.55 16.00
C GLY A 63 -2.10 12.70 16.16
N LYS A 64 -2.60 13.94 16.12
CA LYS A 64 -4.03 14.23 16.30
C LYS A 64 -4.85 13.79 15.07
N VAL A 65 -5.99 13.15 15.32
CA VAL A 65 -6.96 12.75 14.30
C VAL A 65 -7.39 13.96 13.47
N GLY A 66 -7.38 13.82 12.14
CA GLY A 66 -7.75 14.90 11.20
C GLY A 66 -6.67 15.98 10.98
N GLU A 67 -5.58 15.96 11.76
CA GLU A 67 -4.47 16.92 11.67
C GLU A 67 -3.11 16.26 11.44
N SER A 68 -3.07 14.93 11.31
CA SER A 68 -1.85 14.15 11.10
C SER A 68 -2.09 12.95 10.19
N SER A 69 -1.02 12.42 9.61
CA SER A 69 -1.06 11.27 8.71
C SER A 69 -1.61 10.02 9.40
N VAL A 70 -2.37 9.22 8.65
CA VAL A 70 -2.79 7.87 9.07
C VAL A 70 -1.55 6.99 9.14
N ARG A 71 -1.23 6.50 10.33
CA ARG A 71 -0.11 5.58 10.60
C ARG A 71 -0.44 4.15 10.16
N GLU A 72 -1.67 3.73 10.42
CA GLU A 72 -2.15 2.37 10.17
C GLU A 72 -3.68 2.39 10.06
N GLU A 73 -4.24 1.83 9.01
CA GLU A 73 -5.70 1.69 8.88
C GLU A 73 -6.24 0.46 9.62
N SER A 74 -7.53 0.48 9.94
CA SER A 74 -8.24 -0.68 10.45
C SER A 74 -8.12 -1.88 9.51
N ASP A 75 -7.82 -3.05 10.08
CA ASP A 75 -7.83 -4.34 9.38
C ASP A 75 -9.26 -4.89 9.16
N LEU A 76 -10.29 -4.15 9.58
CA LEU A 76 -11.69 -4.56 9.41
C LEU A 76 -12.26 -4.13 8.05
N ALA A 77 -11.42 -4.12 7.01
CA ALA A 77 -11.86 -3.95 5.64
C ALA A 77 -12.59 -5.22 5.16
N PRO A 78 -13.83 -5.12 4.63
CA PRO A 78 -14.55 -6.25 4.06
C PRO A 78 -13.79 -6.95 2.93
N HIS A 79 -13.21 -6.15 2.04
CA HIS A 79 -12.50 -6.61 0.85
C HIS A 79 -11.65 -5.46 0.30
N LYS A 80 -10.41 -5.77 -0.08
CA LYS A 80 -9.54 -4.88 -0.85
C LYS A 80 -9.29 -5.54 -2.21
N PRO A 81 -9.64 -4.92 -3.36
CA PRO A 81 -9.39 -5.51 -4.67
C PRO A 81 -7.90 -5.60 -5.07
N ARG A 82 -7.01 -4.87 -4.37
CA ARG A 82 -5.57 -4.79 -4.63
C ARG A 82 -4.77 -4.90 -3.34
N CYS A 83 -3.46 -5.15 -3.43
CA CYS A 83 -2.56 -5.05 -2.29
C CYS A 83 -2.04 -3.62 -2.14
N ASP A 84 -2.25 -3.04 -0.96
CA ASP A 84 -1.66 -1.76 -0.58
C ASP A 84 -0.20 -1.98 -0.14
N VAL A 85 0.76 -1.27 -0.75
CA VAL A 85 2.14 -1.19 -0.24
C VAL A 85 2.36 0.21 0.32
N VAL A 86 2.59 0.33 1.62
CA VAL A 86 2.72 1.62 2.32
C VAL A 86 4.09 1.69 3.00
N VAL A 87 4.77 2.83 2.92
CA VAL A 87 6.03 3.05 3.65
C VAL A 87 5.80 4.08 4.75
N ARG A 88 6.25 3.76 5.96
CA ARG A 88 6.32 4.72 7.08
C ARG A 88 7.75 4.80 7.60
N GLY A 89 8.19 6.03 7.90
CA GLY A 89 9.51 6.30 8.45
C GLY A 89 10.10 7.59 7.88
N ASN A 90 11.41 7.59 7.66
CA ASN A 90 12.14 8.75 7.15
C ASN A 90 12.88 8.42 5.84
N ALA A 91 12.97 9.44 4.99
CA ALA A 91 13.91 9.51 3.88
C ALA A 91 15.24 10.07 4.40
N TYR A 92 16.36 9.44 4.08
CA TYR A 92 17.68 9.81 4.56
C TYR A 92 18.56 10.35 3.43
N ALA A 93 19.32 11.39 3.71
CA ALA A 93 20.27 11.93 2.76
C ALA A 93 21.38 10.89 2.48
N PRO A 94 21.84 10.76 1.21
CA PRO A 94 22.81 9.74 0.81
C PRO A 94 24.09 9.79 1.65
N HIS A 95 24.62 8.61 1.99
CA HIS A 95 25.88 8.44 2.72
C HIS A 95 25.92 9.14 4.10
N GLY A 96 24.77 9.50 4.68
CA GLY A 96 24.70 10.22 5.96
C GLY A 96 25.16 11.68 5.89
N VAL A 97 25.37 12.22 4.70
CA VAL A 97 25.79 13.61 4.52
C VAL A 97 24.54 14.48 4.28
N PRO A 98 24.29 15.53 5.09
CA PRO A 98 23.18 16.44 4.86
C PRO A 98 23.18 16.98 3.43
N ALA A 99 22.04 16.88 2.75
CA ALA A 99 21.88 17.31 1.37
C ALA A 99 20.66 18.22 1.23
N GLU A 100 20.65 19.11 0.23
CA GLU A 100 19.49 19.96 -0.06
C GLU A 100 18.36 19.16 -0.73
N ARG A 101 18.73 18.19 -1.59
CA ARG A 101 17.81 17.33 -2.35
C ARG A 101 18.40 15.96 -2.61
N TRP A 102 17.57 14.92 -2.59
CA TRP A 102 17.97 13.55 -2.95
C TRP A 102 16.77 12.72 -3.41
N PRO A 103 17.00 11.67 -4.23
CA PRO A 103 15.94 10.74 -4.61
C PRO A 103 15.74 9.68 -3.53
N VAL A 104 14.50 9.21 -3.40
CA VAL A 104 14.15 7.98 -2.69
C VAL A 104 13.38 7.07 -3.61
N ARG A 105 13.43 5.76 -3.37
CA ARG A 105 12.71 4.78 -4.18
C ARG A 105 12.30 3.58 -3.34
N ILE A 106 11.13 3.05 -3.63
CA ILE A 106 10.72 1.70 -3.25
C ILE A 106 10.43 0.91 -4.52
N ARG A 107 10.90 -0.33 -4.57
CA ARG A 107 10.49 -1.30 -5.58
C ARG A 107 10.02 -2.56 -4.88
N VAL A 108 8.89 -3.10 -5.36
CA VAL A 108 8.43 -4.43 -5.01
C VAL A 108 8.43 -5.28 -6.27
N SER A 109 9.07 -6.43 -6.21
CA SER A 109 9.16 -7.37 -7.32
C SER A 109 8.66 -8.75 -6.90
N ILE A 110 8.04 -9.45 -7.83
CA ILE A 110 7.61 -10.84 -7.64
C ILE A 110 8.57 -11.78 -8.37
N PRO A 111 8.76 -13.01 -7.87
CA PRO A 111 9.53 -14.00 -8.61
C PRO A 111 8.83 -14.32 -9.92
N THR A 112 9.61 -14.40 -11.00
CA THR A 112 9.14 -14.92 -12.28
C THR A 112 9.46 -16.40 -12.39
N SER A 113 8.51 -17.17 -12.92
CA SER A 113 8.89 -18.47 -13.49
C SER A 113 9.90 -18.18 -14.60
N PRO A 114 11.05 -18.87 -14.61
CA PRO A 114 11.96 -18.76 -15.74
C PRO A 114 11.18 -19.09 -17.02
N PRO A 115 11.29 -18.31 -18.11
CA PRO A 115 10.59 -18.64 -19.35
C PRO A 115 11.03 -20.04 -19.79
N GLU A 116 10.07 -20.89 -20.16
CA GLU A 116 10.39 -22.20 -20.74
C GLU A 116 11.28 -21.98 -21.97
N ILE A 117 12.39 -22.73 -22.04
CA ILE A 117 13.27 -22.71 -23.20
C ILE A 117 12.61 -23.56 -24.28
N ASP A 118 11.73 -22.96 -25.07
CA ASP A 118 11.17 -23.59 -26.26
C ASP A 118 11.99 -23.19 -27.49
N VAL A 119 12.90 -24.08 -27.90
CA VAL A 119 13.65 -23.94 -29.15
C VAL A 119 13.12 -24.97 -30.13
N GLU A 120 12.25 -24.50 -31.04
CA GLU A 120 11.65 -25.34 -32.06
C GLU A 120 12.74 -26.08 -32.85
N ARG A 121 12.53 -27.38 -33.06
CA ARG A 121 13.45 -28.19 -33.84
C ARG A 121 13.32 -27.79 -35.31
N PRO A 122 14.41 -27.44 -36.02
CA PRO A 122 14.32 -27.06 -37.41
C PRO A 122 13.78 -28.21 -38.27
N LEU A 123 13.13 -27.87 -39.38
CA LEU A 123 12.71 -28.86 -40.37
C LEU A 123 13.91 -29.32 -41.21
N PRO A 124 14.01 -30.60 -41.56
CA PRO A 124 15.00 -31.08 -42.51
C PRO A 124 14.80 -30.41 -43.89
N LEU A 125 15.89 -30.23 -44.65
CA LEU A 125 15.84 -29.64 -46.01
C LEU A 125 14.97 -30.43 -47.01
N SER A 126 14.65 -31.69 -46.69
CA SER A 126 13.75 -32.53 -47.49
C SER A 126 12.90 -33.41 -46.59
N PRO A 127 11.61 -33.66 -46.93
CA PRO A 127 10.74 -34.52 -46.14
C PRO A 127 11.33 -35.92 -45.93
N GLY A 128 11.34 -36.39 -44.68
CA GLY A 128 11.81 -37.73 -44.31
C GLY A 128 13.33 -37.89 -44.08
N MET A 129 14.12 -36.83 -44.26
CA MET A 129 15.57 -36.84 -43.98
C MET A 129 15.88 -36.41 -42.54
N ALA A 130 17.04 -36.80 -42.03
CA ALA A 130 17.59 -36.24 -40.79
C ALA A 130 18.14 -34.82 -41.02
N LEU A 131 18.32 -34.05 -39.95
CA LEU A 131 19.01 -32.77 -40.00
C LEU A 131 20.46 -32.97 -40.45
N ASN A 132 20.93 -32.11 -41.35
CA ASN A 132 22.35 -32.11 -41.72
C ASN A 132 23.22 -31.54 -40.57
N GLU A 133 24.54 -31.57 -40.74
CA GLU A 133 25.49 -31.09 -39.72
C GLU A 133 25.29 -29.61 -39.37
N SER A 134 25.24 -28.73 -40.38
CA SER A 134 24.98 -27.30 -40.17
C SER A 134 23.65 -27.01 -39.47
N GLN A 135 22.55 -27.69 -39.84
CA GLN A 135 21.25 -27.54 -39.17
C GLN A 135 21.28 -28.01 -37.71
N ARG A 136 22.13 -28.98 -37.37
CA ARG A 136 22.31 -29.44 -35.98
C ARG A 136 23.17 -28.46 -35.19
N GLU A 137 24.26 -27.98 -35.77
CA GLU A 137 25.15 -26.98 -35.15
C GLU A 137 24.42 -25.66 -34.89
N ASP A 138 23.69 -25.14 -35.88
CA ASP A 138 22.89 -23.92 -35.74
C ASP A 138 21.82 -24.09 -34.65
N TRP A 139 21.14 -25.24 -34.64
CA TRP A 139 20.13 -25.54 -33.61
C TRP A 139 20.76 -25.69 -32.21
N GLU A 140 21.94 -26.28 -32.11
CA GLU A 140 22.70 -26.35 -30.86
C GLU A 140 23.13 -24.98 -30.38
N GLN A 141 23.59 -24.11 -31.27
CA GLN A 141 23.94 -22.74 -30.95
C GLN A 141 22.72 -21.96 -30.45
N ILE A 142 21.58 -22.03 -31.14
CA ILE A 142 20.33 -21.37 -30.70
C ILE A 142 19.90 -21.90 -29.31
N LYS A 143 20.01 -23.21 -29.07
CA LYS A 143 19.74 -23.80 -27.73
C LYS A 143 20.69 -23.25 -26.66
N GLN A 144 21.97 -23.10 -26.97
CA GLN A 144 22.95 -22.56 -26.02
C GLN A 144 22.73 -21.07 -25.74
N GLU A 145 22.47 -20.28 -26.78
CA GLU A 145 22.11 -18.86 -26.64
C GLU A 145 20.82 -18.68 -25.83
N ALA A 146 19.81 -19.53 -26.05
CA ALA A 146 18.57 -19.50 -25.27
C ALA A 146 18.81 -19.88 -23.80
N LYS A 147 19.65 -20.89 -23.52
CA LYS A 147 20.08 -21.23 -22.15
C LYS A 147 20.84 -20.10 -21.47
N GLN A 148 21.73 -19.42 -22.20
CA GLN A 148 22.48 -18.29 -21.67
C GLN A 148 21.56 -17.10 -21.37
N LYS A 149 20.69 -16.70 -22.31
CA LYS A 149 19.69 -15.66 -22.08
C LYS A 149 18.77 -15.99 -20.91
N HIS A 150 18.40 -17.26 -20.74
CA HIS A 150 17.62 -17.73 -19.61
C HIS A 150 18.40 -17.62 -18.28
N ALA A 151 19.69 -17.92 -18.26
CA ALA A 151 20.55 -17.75 -17.08
C ALA A 151 20.75 -16.27 -16.70
N GLU A 152 20.74 -15.37 -17.70
CA GLU A 152 20.88 -13.91 -17.54
C GLU A 152 19.54 -13.20 -17.28
N ALA A 153 18.40 -13.87 -17.50
CA ALA A 153 17.08 -13.29 -17.32
C ALA A 153 16.83 -12.91 -15.84
N SER A 154 16.31 -11.71 -15.61
CA SER A 154 15.91 -11.27 -14.27
C SER A 154 14.85 -12.24 -13.72
N ARG A 155 15.15 -12.85 -12.57
CA ARG A 155 14.22 -13.69 -11.80
C ARG A 155 13.12 -12.89 -11.10
N TRP A 156 13.11 -11.57 -11.29
CA TRP A 156 12.25 -10.63 -10.58
C TRP A 156 11.54 -9.74 -11.58
N GLN A 157 10.21 -9.71 -11.49
CA GLN A 157 9.36 -8.78 -12.22
C GLN A 157 8.88 -7.67 -11.27
N PRO A 158 9.25 -6.40 -11.50
CA PRO A 158 8.73 -5.29 -10.71
C PRO A 158 7.21 -5.19 -10.88
N VAL A 159 6.48 -5.19 -9.77
CA VAL A 159 5.02 -4.93 -9.72
C VAL A 159 4.71 -3.56 -9.11
N LEU A 160 5.70 -2.95 -8.46
CA LEU A 160 5.68 -1.58 -7.95
C LEU A 160 7.07 -0.99 -8.11
N ASP A 161 7.15 0.21 -8.64
CA ASP A 161 8.41 0.97 -8.71
C ASP A 161 8.09 2.46 -8.59
N LYS A 162 8.32 3.01 -7.39
CA LYS A 162 7.98 4.40 -7.08
C LYS A 162 9.22 5.14 -6.60
N ALA A 163 9.53 6.24 -7.29
CA ALA A 163 10.58 7.16 -6.92
C ALA A 163 9.99 8.55 -6.61
N LEU A 164 10.48 9.18 -5.55
CA LEU A 164 10.11 10.55 -5.18
C LEU A 164 11.37 11.39 -4.98
N ALA A 165 11.24 12.69 -5.19
CA ALA A 165 12.27 13.67 -4.85
C ALA A 165 12.01 14.18 -3.44
N ILE A 166 13.05 14.17 -2.60
CA ILE A 166 13.04 14.72 -1.25
C ILE A 166 13.90 15.97 -1.23
N SER A 167 13.44 16.98 -0.49
CA SER A 167 14.24 18.17 -0.20
C SER A 167 14.23 18.49 1.29
N GLY A 168 15.28 19.11 1.78
CA GLY A 168 15.28 19.67 3.14
C GLY A 168 14.30 20.84 3.28
N PRO A 169 14.21 21.46 4.46
CA PRO A 169 13.26 22.54 4.72
C PRO A 169 13.33 23.65 3.67
N ARG A 170 12.17 24.05 3.16
CA ARG A 170 12.03 25.16 2.21
C ARG A 170 10.68 25.85 2.36
N TYR A 171 10.62 27.09 1.89
CA TYR A 171 9.50 27.98 2.16
C TYR A 171 9.08 28.76 0.92
N PHE A 172 7.80 29.08 0.85
CA PHE A 172 7.31 30.22 0.08
C PHE A 172 7.49 31.46 0.95
N ALA A 173 8.45 32.31 0.62
CA ALA A 173 8.69 33.58 1.31
C ALA A 173 8.01 34.73 0.56
N ARG A 174 7.41 35.67 1.30
CA ARG A 174 6.80 36.85 0.69
C ARG A 174 7.87 37.77 0.13
N ASP A 175 7.76 38.06 -1.16
CA ASP A 175 8.50 39.15 -1.78
C ASP A 175 7.60 40.40 -1.77
N ILE A 176 7.93 41.33 -0.87
CA ILE A 176 7.25 42.61 -0.70
C ILE A 176 7.95 43.76 -1.46
N LEU A 177 9.13 43.50 -2.03
CA LEU A 177 10.00 44.50 -2.65
C LEU A 177 9.82 44.57 -4.17
N THR A 178 9.31 43.53 -4.81
CA THR A 178 9.00 43.54 -6.25
C THR A 178 7.60 44.08 -6.55
N LEU A 179 7.45 44.69 -7.74
CA LEU A 179 6.19 45.23 -8.29
C LEU A 179 5.02 44.22 -8.32
N TRP A 180 5.33 42.92 -8.21
CA TRP A 180 4.39 41.81 -8.32
C TRP A 180 4.02 41.14 -6.98
N ARG A 181 4.32 41.76 -5.83
CA ARG A 181 3.96 41.33 -4.45
C ARG A 181 3.49 39.86 -4.37
N GLY A 182 4.42 38.93 -4.22
CA GLY A 182 4.15 37.51 -4.44
C GLY A 182 4.86 36.58 -3.46
N TRP A 183 4.74 35.28 -3.73
CA TRP A 183 5.42 34.21 -3.00
C TRP A 183 6.57 33.68 -3.83
N ARG A 184 7.78 33.69 -3.29
CA ARG A 184 8.98 33.13 -3.92
C ARG A 184 9.43 31.89 -3.15
N LEU A 185 9.68 30.80 -3.88
CA LEU A 185 10.26 29.59 -3.30
C LEU A 185 11.72 29.84 -2.91
N THR A 186 12.09 29.48 -1.69
CA THR A 186 13.49 29.48 -1.21
C THR A 186 14.23 28.24 -1.69
N SER A 187 15.56 28.32 -1.78
CA SER A 187 16.37 27.11 -1.89
C SER A 187 16.14 26.21 -0.66
N PRO A 188 16.17 24.87 -0.81
CA PRO A 188 16.12 23.98 0.34
C PRO A 188 17.36 24.10 1.21
N GLU A 189 17.15 24.05 2.52
CA GLU A 189 18.23 23.92 3.49
C GLU A 189 18.75 22.48 3.52
N PRO A 190 20.04 22.22 3.74
CA PRO A 190 20.55 20.86 3.90
C PRO A 190 19.88 20.13 5.07
N ALA A 191 19.48 18.87 4.85
CA ALA A 191 18.89 18.03 5.87
C ALA A 191 19.48 16.61 5.83
N SER A 192 19.62 15.98 7.00
CA SER A 192 20.06 14.58 7.09
C SER A 192 18.93 13.59 6.83
N ASN A 193 17.69 13.97 7.17
CA ASN A 193 16.51 13.16 6.92
C ASN A 193 15.23 14.01 6.85
N VAL A 194 14.18 13.43 6.28
CA VAL A 194 12.84 14.01 6.15
C VAL A 194 11.81 12.90 6.36
N ASN A 195 10.89 13.09 7.29
CA ASN A 195 9.77 12.17 7.49
C ASN A 195 8.89 12.07 6.22
N VAL A 196 8.52 10.86 5.80
CA VAL A 196 7.77 10.65 4.54
C VAL A 196 6.24 10.78 4.67
N GLY A 197 5.76 11.49 5.69
CA GLY A 197 4.34 11.77 5.93
C GLY A 197 3.73 12.83 5.00
N TRP A 198 2.41 12.82 4.87
CA TRP A 198 1.65 13.71 3.98
C TRP A 198 1.73 15.19 4.34
N GLU A 199 2.08 15.52 5.58
CA GLU A 199 2.29 16.87 6.08
C GLU A 199 3.40 17.62 5.30
N ARG A 200 4.31 16.87 4.69
CA ARG A 200 5.43 17.40 3.91
C ARG A 200 5.22 17.32 2.39
N ALA A 201 4.09 16.79 1.94
CA ALA A 201 3.72 16.73 0.54
C ALA A 201 2.88 17.96 0.14
N PHE A 202 2.62 18.12 -1.16
CA PHE A 202 1.69 19.14 -1.66
C PHE A 202 0.32 19.02 -1.00
N GLY A 203 -0.26 20.16 -0.60
CA GLY A 203 -1.59 20.23 -0.01
C GLY A 203 -1.69 21.32 1.06
N GLY A 204 -2.55 21.08 2.05
CA GLY A 204 -2.70 21.93 3.22
C GLY A 204 -4.08 22.54 3.36
N ARG A 205 -4.16 23.56 4.21
CA ARG A 205 -5.41 24.20 4.60
C ARG A 205 -5.25 25.71 4.77
N SER A 206 -6.34 26.43 4.55
CA SER A 206 -6.50 27.83 4.89
C SER A 206 -7.56 27.95 5.98
N VAL A 207 -7.15 28.44 7.15
CA VAL A 207 -8.06 28.68 8.27
C VAL A 207 -7.87 30.10 8.76
N VAL A 208 -8.96 30.85 8.82
CA VAL A 208 -9.04 32.21 9.33
C VAL A 208 -10.21 32.28 10.29
N GLU A 209 -9.93 32.39 11.58
CA GLU A 209 -10.94 32.55 12.62
C GLU A 209 -11.72 33.85 12.44
N ASN A 210 -13.00 33.83 12.81
CA ASN A 210 -13.84 35.02 12.80
C ASN A 210 -13.71 35.76 14.14
N PRO A 211 -13.16 36.99 14.17
CA PRO A 211 -13.03 37.74 15.42
C PRO A 211 -14.38 38.13 16.04
N ASP A 212 -15.44 38.15 15.24
CA ASP A 212 -16.80 38.48 15.69
C ASP A 212 -17.56 37.24 16.21
N HIS A 213 -16.91 36.07 16.24
CA HIS A 213 -17.52 34.85 16.79
C HIS A 213 -17.40 34.81 18.31
N GLU A 214 -18.54 34.96 18.98
CA GLU A 214 -18.70 34.70 20.41
C GLU A 214 -19.50 33.41 20.62
N THR A 215 -19.23 32.70 21.73
CA THR A 215 -19.96 31.47 22.08
C THR A 215 -21.46 31.77 22.23
N GLY A 216 -22.29 31.20 21.36
CA GLY A 216 -23.74 31.43 21.32
C GLY A 216 -24.23 32.48 20.32
N SER A 217 -23.32 33.09 19.54
CA SER A 217 -23.65 33.95 18.40
C SER A 217 -23.98 33.14 17.14
N ASP A 218 -24.84 33.68 16.27
CA ASP A 218 -25.12 33.14 14.93
C ASP A 218 -23.97 33.38 13.94
N ALA A 219 -22.95 34.18 14.31
CA ALA A 219 -21.78 34.41 13.48
C ALA A 219 -20.95 33.12 13.32
N PRO A 220 -20.50 32.78 12.10
CA PRO A 220 -19.72 31.56 11.88
C PRO A 220 -18.36 31.65 12.58
N ALA A 221 -17.87 30.53 13.13
CA ALA A 221 -16.58 30.48 13.84
C ALA A 221 -15.37 30.83 12.96
N TYR A 222 -15.48 30.65 11.65
CA TYR A 222 -14.39 30.88 10.71
C TYR A 222 -14.86 31.74 9.53
N LEU A 223 -14.01 32.69 9.12
CA LEU A 223 -14.17 33.40 7.85
C LEU A 223 -13.72 32.53 6.67
N ILE A 224 -12.74 31.65 6.90
CA ILE A 224 -12.27 30.63 5.95
C ILE A 224 -11.96 29.37 6.75
N ASN A 225 -12.48 28.22 6.32
CA ASN A 225 -12.11 26.90 6.82
C ASN A 225 -12.07 25.93 5.64
N GLU A 226 -11.05 26.09 4.80
CA GLU A 226 -10.93 25.43 3.50
C GLU A 226 -9.68 24.54 3.48
N VAL A 227 -9.77 23.41 2.79
CA VAL A 227 -8.69 22.42 2.70
C VAL A 227 -8.42 22.01 1.26
N CYS A 228 -7.16 21.71 0.93
CA CYS A 228 -6.83 21.01 -0.30
C CYS A 228 -7.52 19.63 -0.28
N PHE A 229 -8.48 19.39 -1.17
CA PHE A 229 -9.25 18.15 -1.15
C PHE A 229 -8.40 16.89 -1.41
N SER A 230 -7.24 17.03 -2.07
CA SER A 230 -6.34 15.91 -2.34
C SER A 230 -5.46 15.52 -1.16
N ASN A 231 -5.08 16.49 -0.33
CA ASN A 231 -4.25 16.30 0.86
C ASN A 231 -4.41 17.51 1.81
N PRO A 232 -5.37 17.48 2.74
CA PRO A 232 -5.61 18.55 3.72
C PRO A 232 -4.43 18.80 4.67
N LEU A 233 -3.52 17.83 4.83
CA LEU A 233 -2.44 17.87 5.81
C LEU A 233 -1.18 18.56 5.30
N GLY A 234 -0.98 18.58 3.98
CA GLY A 234 0.25 19.01 3.34
C GLY A 234 0.54 20.51 3.43
N CYS A 235 1.40 20.96 2.52
CA CYS A 235 1.74 22.38 2.39
C CYS A 235 1.86 22.82 0.93
N GLY A 236 1.96 24.13 0.70
CA GLY A 236 2.03 24.70 -0.64
C GLY A 236 0.69 24.90 -1.38
N TRP A 237 -0.43 24.71 -0.69
CA TRP A 237 -1.78 25.08 -1.14
C TRP A 237 -2.37 26.20 -0.25
N MET A 238 -3.12 27.12 -0.84
CA MET A 238 -3.84 28.19 -0.12
C MET A 238 -5.17 28.52 -0.82
N HIS A 239 -6.22 28.79 -0.04
CA HIS A 239 -7.47 29.31 -0.58
C HIS A 239 -7.31 30.77 -1.03
N HIS A 240 -7.89 31.14 -2.17
CA HIS A 240 -7.80 32.49 -2.76
C HIS A 240 -8.23 33.60 -1.81
N GLY A 241 -9.22 33.33 -0.94
CA GLY A 241 -9.72 34.31 0.04
C GLY A 241 -8.86 34.49 1.29
N ASP A 242 -7.87 33.61 1.56
CA ASP A 242 -7.17 33.55 2.86
C ASP A 242 -6.52 34.89 3.24
N LEU A 243 -5.72 35.47 2.34
CA LEU A 243 -5.00 36.72 2.63
C LEU A 243 -5.93 37.92 2.83
N GLU A 244 -7.05 37.96 2.12
CA GLU A 244 -8.03 39.03 2.27
C GLU A 244 -8.81 38.88 3.58
N SER A 245 -9.25 37.66 3.91
CA SER A 245 -9.94 37.36 5.16
C SER A 245 -9.06 37.64 6.38
N ARG A 246 -7.75 37.32 6.34
CA ARG A 246 -6.81 37.67 7.43
C ARG A 246 -6.75 39.17 7.68
N LYS A 247 -6.65 39.98 6.61
CA LYS A 247 -6.63 41.43 6.72
C LYS A 247 -7.92 41.96 7.35
N ARG A 248 -9.07 41.45 6.91
CA ARG A 248 -10.39 41.84 7.45
C ARG A 248 -10.53 41.45 8.92
N ALA A 249 -10.00 40.29 9.31
CA ALA A 249 -10.00 39.81 10.69
C ALA A 249 -8.95 40.50 11.59
N GLY A 250 -8.14 41.43 11.09
CA GLY A 250 -7.02 42.01 11.83
C GLY A 250 -5.91 41.01 12.16
N GLN A 251 -5.87 39.85 11.50
CA GLN A 251 -4.87 38.81 11.71
C GLN A 251 -3.59 39.08 10.90
N SER A 252 -2.44 38.76 11.48
CA SER A 252 -1.15 38.89 10.80
C SER A 252 -1.07 37.97 9.57
N ILE A 253 -0.52 38.49 8.48
CA ILE A 253 -0.21 37.68 7.29
C ILE A 253 1.18 37.05 7.47
N PRO A 254 1.31 35.71 7.34
CA PRO A 254 2.62 35.05 7.47
C PRO A 254 3.66 35.60 6.49
N GLU A 255 4.90 35.78 6.94
CA GLU A 255 6.03 36.14 6.07
C GLU A 255 6.55 34.96 5.25
N ARG A 256 6.37 33.74 5.78
CA ARG A 256 6.78 32.48 5.15
C ARG A 256 5.69 31.43 5.34
N LEU A 257 5.50 30.60 4.33
CA LEU A 257 4.69 29.38 4.37
C LEU A 257 5.58 28.19 4.02
N SER A 258 5.40 27.05 4.68
CA SER A 258 6.13 25.83 4.32
C SER A 258 5.83 25.44 2.87
N ALA A 259 6.87 25.07 2.14
CA ALA A 259 6.75 24.49 0.80
C ALA A 259 6.96 22.97 0.87
N PRO A 260 6.35 22.20 -0.05
CA PRO A 260 6.48 20.74 -0.10
C PRO A 260 7.93 20.30 -0.11
N GLN A 261 8.23 19.26 0.66
CA GLN A 261 9.52 18.59 0.70
C GLN A 261 9.49 17.25 -0.02
N ILE A 262 8.31 16.66 -0.20
CA ILE A 262 8.08 15.39 -0.90
C ILE A 262 7.33 15.67 -2.19
N GLU A 263 7.96 15.33 -3.31
CA GLU A 263 7.49 15.71 -4.64
C GLU A 263 7.69 14.56 -5.64
N THR A 264 6.92 14.60 -6.74
CA THR A 264 7.32 13.89 -7.95
C THR A 264 8.55 14.56 -8.57
N VAL A 265 9.18 13.89 -9.55
CA VAL A 265 10.40 14.38 -10.21
C VAL A 265 10.22 15.76 -10.87
N ASP A 266 9.00 16.12 -11.28
CA ASP A 266 8.69 17.39 -11.93
C ASP A 266 8.79 18.61 -10.99
N GLY A 267 8.63 18.39 -9.66
CA GLY A 267 8.73 19.42 -8.64
C GLY A 267 7.61 20.49 -8.64
N ILE A 268 7.63 21.33 -7.62
CA ILE A 268 6.65 22.39 -7.33
C ILE A 268 7.42 23.69 -7.11
N ASP A 269 7.16 24.69 -7.95
CA ASP A 269 7.93 25.94 -8.00
C ASP A 269 7.22 27.14 -7.33
N ARG A 270 5.91 27.04 -7.11
CA ARG A 270 5.06 28.16 -6.66
C ARG A 270 3.98 27.71 -5.67
N LEU A 271 3.55 28.64 -4.82
CA LEU A 271 2.38 28.45 -3.97
C LEU A 271 1.14 28.30 -4.86
N HIS A 272 0.38 27.23 -4.68
CA HIS A 272 -0.86 27.05 -5.41
C HIS A 272 -2.01 27.76 -4.70
N VAL A 273 -2.61 28.75 -5.37
CA VAL A 273 -3.77 29.49 -4.87
C VAL A 273 -5.03 29.01 -5.59
N ALA A 274 -5.94 28.37 -4.86
CA ALA A 274 -7.12 27.74 -5.42
C ALA A 274 -8.43 28.45 -5.06
N ARG A 275 -9.45 28.28 -5.91
CA ARG A 275 -10.84 28.63 -5.62
C ARG A 275 -11.66 27.36 -5.61
N HIS A 276 -12.51 27.20 -4.60
CA HIS A 276 -13.50 26.11 -4.56
C HIS A 276 -14.87 26.59 -5.03
N PRO A 277 -15.74 25.68 -5.49
CA PRO A 277 -17.13 26.00 -5.73
C PRO A 277 -17.80 26.43 -4.42
N THR A 278 -18.74 27.38 -4.50
CA THR A 278 -19.56 27.82 -3.37
C THR A 278 -20.79 26.93 -3.22
N GLY A 279 -21.22 26.65 -1.99
CA GLY A 279 -22.42 25.87 -1.68
C GLY A 279 -22.10 24.44 -1.26
N GLU A 280 -23.12 23.58 -1.26
CA GLU A 280 -22.98 22.17 -0.88
C GLU A 280 -22.13 21.40 -1.91
N LEU A 281 -21.12 20.67 -1.42
CA LEU A 281 -20.15 19.97 -2.26
C LEU A 281 -20.34 18.46 -2.14
N THR A 282 -20.56 17.80 -3.28
CA THR A 282 -20.52 16.34 -3.36
C THR A 282 -19.07 15.84 -3.49
N ALA A 283 -18.83 14.57 -3.16
CA ALA A 283 -17.52 13.93 -3.33
C ALA A 283 -16.98 14.03 -4.77
N ARG A 284 -17.86 13.94 -5.76
CA ARG A 284 -17.51 14.08 -7.19
C ARG A 284 -17.09 15.52 -7.53
N MET A 285 -17.78 16.52 -6.98
CA MET A 285 -17.41 17.93 -7.16
C MET A 285 -16.05 18.24 -6.51
N MET A 286 -15.79 17.70 -5.31
CA MET A 286 -14.48 17.81 -4.66
C MET A 286 -13.37 17.20 -5.51
N THR A 287 -13.61 16.02 -6.10
CA THR A 287 -12.68 15.36 -7.03
C THR A 287 -12.42 16.19 -8.28
N GLN A 288 -13.47 16.78 -8.86
CA GLN A 288 -13.34 17.65 -10.03
C GLN A 288 -12.55 18.93 -9.72
N ALA A 289 -12.78 19.53 -8.54
CA ALA A 289 -12.01 20.68 -8.08
C ALA A 289 -10.53 20.30 -7.85
N ALA A 290 -10.29 19.15 -7.21
CA ALA A 290 -8.95 18.60 -6.99
C ALA A 290 -8.17 18.35 -8.28
N GLY A 291 -8.86 17.89 -9.33
CA GLY A 291 -8.25 17.70 -10.66
C GLY A 291 -7.74 18.98 -11.33
N LYS A 292 -8.12 20.16 -10.82
CA LYS A 292 -7.66 21.47 -11.32
C LYS A 292 -6.51 22.05 -10.49
N TYR A 293 -6.07 21.38 -9.42
CA TYR A 293 -4.92 21.84 -8.66
C TYR A 293 -3.66 21.78 -9.52
N GLY A 294 -2.75 22.74 -9.30
CA GLY A 294 -1.53 22.90 -10.09
C GLY A 294 -0.45 21.85 -9.81
N ALA A 295 -0.67 21.00 -8.81
CA ALA A 295 0.20 19.89 -8.43
C ALA A 295 -0.62 18.76 -7.80
N LYS A 296 -0.04 17.56 -7.72
CA LYS A 296 -0.64 16.40 -7.05
C LYS A 296 0.20 16.06 -5.81
N PRO A 297 -0.43 15.71 -4.67
CA PRO A 297 0.30 15.19 -3.52
C PRO A 297 1.01 13.89 -3.91
N ALA A 298 2.26 13.75 -3.47
CA ALA A 298 3.05 12.53 -3.60
C ALA A 298 3.57 12.13 -2.23
N GLY A 299 3.52 10.85 -1.92
CA GLY A 299 3.90 10.31 -0.61
C GLY A 299 3.78 8.80 -0.61
N PHE A 300 4.24 8.17 0.47
CA PHE A 300 4.21 6.71 0.63
C PHE A 300 3.14 6.19 1.61
N GLY A 301 2.51 7.08 2.36
CA GLY A 301 1.55 6.77 3.43
C GLY A 301 0.14 6.43 2.93
N PHE A 302 -0.75 6.07 3.86
CA PHE A 302 -2.18 5.89 3.59
C PHE A 302 -2.84 7.23 3.22
N ILE A 303 -3.63 7.27 2.15
CA ILE A 303 -4.49 8.41 1.79
C ILE A 303 -5.69 8.43 2.72
N GLY A 304 -6.01 9.58 3.33
CA GLY A 304 -7.19 9.68 4.20
C GLY A 304 -8.50 9.33 3.49
N ARG A 305 -9.39 8.59 4.15
CA ARG A 305 -10.70 8.16 3.60
C ARG A 305 -11.59 9.32 3.13
N ALA A 306 -11.46 10.48 3.79
CA ALA A 306 -12.22 11.68 3.48
C ALA A 306 -11.60 12.54 2.36
N TRP A 307 -10.47 12.12 1.78
CA TRP A 307 -9.78 12.90 0.74
C TRP A 307 -10.35 12.56 -0.64
N ALA A 308 -10.35 13.52 -1.54
CA ALA A 308 -10.88 13.37 -2.91
C ALA A 308 -10.40 12.13 -3.68
N PRO A 309 -9.16 11.59 -3.51
CA PRO A 309 -8.77 10.37 -4.20
C PRO A 309 -9.54 9.11 -3.76
N ARG A 310 -10.13 9.10 -2.56
CA ARG A 310 -10.87 7.93 -2.01
C ARG A 310 -12.34 8.21 -1.76
N LEU A 311 -12.68 9.42 -1.31
CA LEU A 311 -14.04 9.83 -0.96
C LEU A 311 -15.12 9.45 -1.99
N PRO A 312 -14.96 9.66 -3.32
CA PRO A 312 -15.99 9.28 -4.28
C PRO A 312 -16.23 7.77 -4.41
N LEU A 313 -15.28 6.93 -3.97
CA LEU A 313 -15.40 5.47 -3.99
C LEU A 313 -16.36 4.95 -2.91
N ALA A 314 -16.68 5.76 -1.89
CA ALA A 314 -17.66 5.39 -0.88
C ALA A 314 -19.10 5.29 -1.43
N GLY A 315 -19.34 5.71 -2.68
CA GLY A 315 -20.66 5.75 -3.28
C GLY A 315 -21.48 6.96 -2.85
N THR A 316 -22.74 6.99 -3.27
CA THR A 316 -23.65 8.13 -3.08
C THR A 316 -24.59 7.90 -1.89
N TYR A 317 -24.45 8.74 -0.86
CA TYR A 317 -25.28 8.74 0.35
C TYR A 317 -26.23 9.94 0.36
N ASP A 318 -27.25 9.91 -0.48
CA ASP A 318 -28.27 10.97 -0.61
C ASP A 318 -29.61 10.56 0.03
N ASP A 319 -30.62 11.44 -0.07
CA ASP A 319 -31.97 11.18 0.45
C ASP A 319 -32.60 9.92 -0.15
N ALA A 320 -32.30 9.60 -1.42
CA ALA A 320 -32.82 8.40 -2.07
C ALA A 320 -32.18 7.12 -1.48
N TRP A 321 -30.87 7.15 -1.18
CA TRP A 321 -30.22 6.08 -0.43
C TRP A 321 -30.82 5.95 0.98
N LEU A 322 -31.04 7.07 1.68
CA LEU A 322 -31.59 7.06 3.04
C LEU A 322 -33.02 6.46 3.08
N GLU A 323 -33.86 6.83 2.11
CA GLU A 323 -35.25 6.35 2.02
C GLU A 323 -35.34 4.87 1.59
N LYS A 324 -34.49 4.42 0.66
CA LYS A 324 -34.70 3.15 -0.07
C LYS A 324 -33.63 2.09 0.14
N ARG A 325 -32.45 2.45 0.65
CA ARG A 325 -31.27 1.57 0.71
C ARG A 325 -30.72 1.40 2.12
N TRP A 326 -30.90 2.38 3.01
CA TRP A 326 -30.48 2.27 4.41
C TRP A 326 -30.99 0.95 5.05
N PRO A 327 -30.15 0.20 5.79
CA PRO A 327 -28.78 0.48 6.20
C PRO A 327 -27.67 -0.13 5.29
N TYR A 328 -28.02 -0.57 4.07
CA TYR A 328 -27.07 -1.22 3.16
C TYR A 328 -26.14 -0.22 2.43
N LEU A 329 -25.04 -0.73 1.89
CA LEU A 329 -24.11 0.06 1.08
C LEU A 329 -24.81 0.65 -0.15
N PRO A 330 -24.46 1.87 -0.59
CA PRO A 330 -24.86 2.40 -1.88
C PRO A 330 -24.54 1.41 -3.00
N ARG A 331 -25.39 1.36 -4.03
CA ARG A 331 -25.18 0.47 -5.18
C ARG A 331 -23.95 0.84 -6.01
N ASP A 332 -23.51 2.09 -5.93
CA ASP A 332 -22.31 2.61 -6.57
C ASP A 332 -21.08 2.65 -5.63
N PHE A 333 -21.11 1.93 -4.49
CA PHE A 333 -19.94 1.76 -3.64
C PHE A 333 -18.85 0.95 -4.37
N ASP A 334 -17.64 1.48 -4.41
CA ASP A 334 -16.47 0.82 -4.99
C ASP A 334 -15.56 0.32 -3.86
N PHE A 335 -15.27 -0.99 -3.83
CA PHE A 335 -14.40 -1.60 -2.83
C PHE A 335 -12.94 -1.12 -2.89
N GLY A 336 -12.51 -0.46 -3.97
CA GLY A 336 -11.28 0.33 -4.01
C GLY A 336 -11.23 1.41 -2.93
N TYR A 337 -12.37 1.82 -2.36
CA TYR A 337 -12.43 2.66 -1.16
C TYR A 337 -11.59 2.09 0.00
N TRP A 338 -11.51 0.76 0.13
CA TRP A 338 -10.74 0.10 1.20
C TRP A 338 -9.24 -0.02 0.90
N ASN A 339 -8.81 0.20 -0.35
CA ASN A 339 -7.40 0.39 -0.65
C ASN A 339 -6.97 1.77 -0.17
N GLY A 340 -6.09 1.81 0.82
CA GLY A 340 -5.62 3.02 1.46
C GLY A 340 -4.31 3.55 0.89
N ALA A 341 -3.53 2.73 0.17
CA ALA A 341 -2.34 3.22 -0.52
C ALA A 341 -2.73 4.11 -1.73
N PRO A 342 -1.89 5.08 -2.13
CA PRO A 342 -2.03 5.75 -3.41
C PRO A 342 -2.10 4.75 -4.58
N VAL A 343 -2.78 5.09 -5.67
CA VAL A 343 -2.99 4.18 -6.82
C VAL A 343 -1.66 3.65 -7.40
N ASP A 344 -0.60 4.46 -7.39
CA ASP A 344 0.74 4.07 -7.84
C ASP A 344 1.49 3.13 -6.87
N GLN A 345 0.86 2.78 -5.75
CA GLN A 345 1.34 1.86 -4.72
C GLN A 345 0.38 0.68 -4.49
N GLN A 346 -0.60 0.48 -5.37
CA GLN A 346 -1.55 -0.63 -5.32
C GLN A 346 -1.17 -1.73 -6.32
N THR A 347 -0.64 -2.85 -5.83
CA THR A 347 -0.20 -3.98 -6.65
C THR A 347 -1.30 -5.04 -6.79
N PRO A 348 -1.15 -6.03 -7.69
CA PRO A 348 -1.80 -7.33 -7.46
C PRO A 348 -1.43 -7.89 -6.08
N TYR A 349 -2.20 -8.85 -5.56
CA TYR A 349 -1.84 -9.50 -4.29
C TYR A 349 -0.43 -10.08 -4.37
N LEU A 350 0.39 -9.73 -3.37
CA LEU A 350 1.79 -10.11 -3.37
C LEU A 350 1.93 -11.61 -3.02
N PRO A 351 2.82 -12.34 -3.70
CA PRO A 351 3.18 -13.68 -3.29
C PRO A 351 3.98 -13.65 -1.97
N PRO A 352 4.06 -14.77 -1.24
CA PRO A 352 4.69 -14.80 0.08
C PRO A 352 6.22 -14.67 0.03
N ASP A 353 6.83 -14.66 -1.15
CA ASP A 353 8.26 -14.54 -1.44
C ASP A 353 8.59 -13.29 -2.28
N ALA A 354 7.72 -12.28 -2.25
CA ALA A 354 7.99 -11.00 -2.91
C ALA A 354 9.25 -10.33 -2.34
N ARG A 355 9.99 -9.66 -3.23
CA ARG A 355 11.19 -8.87 -2.92
C ARG A 355 10.84 -7.40 -2.71
N ILE A 356 11.37 -6.82 -1.63
CA ILE A 356 11.27 -5.40 -1.31
C ILE A 356 12.66 -4.78 -1.40
N GLU A 357 12.78 -3.72 -2.20
CA GLU A 357 13.99 -2.92 -2.35
C GLU A 357 13.71 -1.46 -1.97
N LEU A 358 14.59 -0.88 -1.17
CA LEU A 358 14.50 0.48 -0.66
C LEU A 358 15.77 1.25 -0.98
N TRP A 359 15.63 2.48 -1.48
CA TRP A 359 16.72 3.43 -1.67
C TRP A 359 16.47 4.69 -0.85
N ASN A 360 17.43 5.03 0.02
CA ASN A 360 17.44 6.22 0.87
C ASN A 360 16.22 6.31 1.80
N LEU A 361 15.61 5.18 2.15
CA LEU A 361 14.46 5.08 3.07
C LEU A 361 14.83 4.39 4.39
N THR A 362 16.11 4.04 4.59
CA THR A 362 16.65 3.42 5.80
C THR A 362 17.85 4.21 6.31
N SER A 363 18.10 4.17 7.62
CA SER A 363 19.17 4.96 8.23
C SER A 363 20.54 4.61 7.64
N PRO A 364 21.40 5.60 7.31
CA PRO A 364 22.76 5.38 6.81
C PRO A 364 23.66 4.57 7.77
N GLU A 365 23.35 4.55 9.06
CA GLU A 365 24.04 3.69 10.05
C GLU A 365 23.83 2.20 9.76
N ARG A 366 22.69 1.84 9.17
CA ARG A 366 22.32 0.46 8.81
C ARG A 366 22.60 0.15 7.35
N THR A 367 22.45 1.14 6.48
CA THR A 367 22.64 1.02 5.03
C THR A 367 23.55 2.15 4.53
N PRO A 368 24.89 2.02 4.67
CA PRO A 368 25.82 3.09 4.28
C PRO A 368 25.75 3.48 2.79
N THR A 369 25.31 2.56 1.94
CA THR A 369 25.06 2.78 0.50
C THR A 369 23.68 3.38 0.20
N GLY A 370 22.82 3.51 1.21
CA GLY A 370 21.42 3.90 1.07
C GLY A 370 20.52 2.81 0.50
N TYR A 371 21.00 1.59 0.26
CA TYR A 371 20.23 0.50 -0.35
C TYR A 371 19.93 -0.61 0.66
N MET A 372 18.68 -1.06 0.71
CA MET A 372 18.24 -2.26 1.44
C MET A 372 17.47 -3.18 0.49
N GLN A 373 17.75 -4.47 0.54
CA GLN A 373 16.96 -5.51 -0.13
C GLN A 373 16.58 -6.56 0.91
N VAL A 374 15.31 -6.95 0.94
CA VAL A 374 14.80 -8.04 1.77
C VAL A 374 13.70 -8.78 1.01
N ASP A 375 13.68 -10.10 1.12
CA ASP A 375 12.64 -10.95 0.55
C ASP A 375 11.70 -11.40 1.66
N LEU A 376 10.39 -11.47 1.39
CA LEU A 376 9.47 -12.16 2.27
C LEU A 376 9.84 -13.65 2.33
N PRO A 377 9.67 -14.34 3.47
CA PRO A 377 10.29 -15.66 3.68
C PRO A 377 9.55 -16.83 3.00
N GLY A 378 8.49 -16.57 2.23
CA GLY A 378 7.69 -17.63 1.60
C GLY A 378 6.66 -18.29 2.53
N HIS A 379 6.49 -17.79 3.76
CA HIS A 379 5.53 -18.31 4.72
C HIS A 379 4.08 -18.15 4.24
N ARG A 380 3.23 -19.12 4.55
CA ARG A 380 1.88 -19.25 3.98
C ARG A 380 0.80 -19.23 5.07
N PRO A 381 0.17 -18.08 5.33
CA PRO A 381 -1.12 -18.00 6.01
C PRO A 381 -2.22 -18.63 5.17
N PHE A 382 -3.03 -19.50 5.77
CA PHE A 382 -4.15 -20.13 5.10
C PHE A 382 -5.28 -20.44 6.06
N VAL A 383 -6.46 -20.67 5.51
CA VAL A 383 -7.59 -21.23 6.25
C VAL A 383 -7.83 -22.68 5.81
N LEU A 384 -8.08 -23.56 6.76
CA LEU A 384 -8.63 -24.88 6.50
C LEU A 384 -10.15 -24.83 6.70
N LEU A 385 -10.89 -24.94 5.60
CA LEU A 385 -12.34 -24.98 5.63
C LEU A 385 -12.80 -26.41 5.86
N ARG A 386 -13.55 -26.66 6.94
CA ARG A 386 -14.21 -27.94 7.20
C ARG A 386 -15.67 -27.83 6.83
N PHE A 387 -16.08 -28.61 5.84
CA PHE A 387 -17.46 -28.66 5.38
C PHE A 387 -18.32 -29.57 6.28
N GLU A 388 -19.63 -29.37 6.23
CA GLU A 388 -20.61 -30.16 7.01
C GLU A 388 -20.56 -31.65 6.66
N ASN A 389 -20.28 -31.97 5.39
CA ASN A 389 -20.11 -33.33 4.89
C ASN A 389 -18.74 -33.96 5.24
N GLY A 390 -17.88 -33.27 5.99
CA GLY A 390 -16.59 -33.77 6.45
C GLY A 390 -15.39 -33.47 5.54
N TYR A 391 -15.60 -32.99 4.30
CA TYR A 391 -14.49 -32.58 3.44
C TYR A 391 -13.69 -31.42 4.04
N MET A 392 -12.40 -31.38 3.74
CA MET A 392 -11.48 -30.33 4.18
C MET A 392 -10.74 -29.75 2.99
N LEU A 393 -10.74 -28.43 2.85
CA LEU A 393 -10.02 -27.73 1.78
C LEU A 393 -9.17 -26.59 2.33
N PRO A 394 -7.86 -26.55 2.05
CA PRO A 394 -7.00 -25.42 2.40
C PRO A 394 -7.11 -24.31 1.35
N PHE A 395 -7.28 -23.07 1.80
CA PHE A 395 -7.22 -21.88 0.95
C PHE A 395 -6.22 -20.88 1.51
N ARG A 396 -5.25 -20.48 0.68
CA ARG A 396 -4.29 -19.43 1.04
C ARG A 396 -5.02 -18.10 1.24
N MET A 397 -4.61 -17.34 2.24
CA MET A 397 -5.08 -15.97 2.45
C MET A 397 -4.28 -15.02 1.56
N ALA A 398 -4.95 -14.03 0.97
CA ALA A 398 -4.30 -13.07 0.08
C ALA A 398 -3.59 -11.98 0.91
N LEU A 399 -2.32 -11.69 0.59
CA LEU A 399 -1.62 -10.52 1.14
C LEU A 399 -2.17 -9.27 0.44
N ASP A 400 -2.94 -8.47 1.18
CA ASP A 400 -3.61 -7.28 0.63
C ASP A 400 -3.16 -5.95 1.27
N THR A 401 -2.32 -6.00 2.30
CA THR A 401 -1.67 -4.82 2.86
C THR A 401 -0.27 -5.19 3.34
N LEU A 402 0.75 -4.49 2.83
CA LEU A 402 2.13 -4.56 3.29
C LEU A 402 2.56 -3.16 3.75
N ILE A 403 2.75 -3.00 5.05
CA ILE A 403 3.35 -1.79 5.64
C ILE A 403 4.84 -2.06 5.84
N VAL A 404 5.67 -1.24 5.20
CA VAL A 404 7.13 -1.22 5.37
C VAL A 404 7.45 -0.12 6.38
N ASP A 405 7.68 -0.49 7.63
CA ASP A 405 8.15 0.41 8.68
C ASP A 405 9.68 0.44 8.68
N THR A 406 10.24 1.50 8.10
CA THR A 406 11.68 1.61 7.91
C THR A 406 12.44 2.10 9.14
N ASP A 407 11.73 2.75 10.08
CA ASP A 407 12.32 3.18 11.35
C ASP A 407 12.40 1.99 12.32
N ALA A 408 11.33 1.18 12.42
CA ALA A 408 11.27 0.00 13.29
C ALA A 408 11.85 -1.28 12.64
N LEU A 409 12.16 -1.24 11.34
CA LEU A 409 12.58 -2.39 10.53
C LEU A 409 11.59 -3.55 10.59
N LEU A 410 10.32 -3.25 10.33
CA LEU A 410 9.24 -4.23 10.29
C LEU A 410 8.57 -4.25 8.92
N LEU A 411 8.32 -5.45 8.41
CA LEU A 411 7.37 -5.71 7.33
C LEU A 411 6.08 -6.24 7.97
N ILE A 412 5.02 -5.44 7.97
CA ILE A 412 3.75 -5.79 8.61
C ILE A 412 2.75 -6.14 7.51
N ALA A 413 2.34 -7.41 7.48
CA ALA A 413 1.53 -8.00 6.44
C ALA A 413 0.14 -8.35 6.97
N THR A 414 -0.91 -7.80 6.34
CA THR A 414 -2.29 -8.22 6.57
C THR A 414 -2.72 -9.17 5.46
N TYR A 415 -3.13 -10.37 5.86
CA TYR A 415 -3.68 -11.39 4.98
C TYR A 415 -5.19 -11.47 5.16
N ARG A 416 -5.93 -11.61 4.06
CA ARG A 416 -7.40 -11.64 4.09
C ARG A 416 -7.95 -12.73 3.19
N ILE A 417 -9.03 -13.34 3.63
CA ILE A 417 -9.90 -14.18 2.79
C ILE A 417 -11.35 -13.92 3.17
N ARG A 418 -12.23 -14.03 2.17
CA ARG A 418 -13.68 -13.96 2.37
C ARG A 418 -14.32 -15.28 1.99
N VAL A 419 -15.28 -15.71 2.78
CA VAL A 419 -16.02 -16.95 2.59
C VAL A 419 -17.52 -16.63 2.65
N PRO A 420 -18.33 -17.06 1.66
CA PRO A 420 -19.78 -16.86 1.72
C PRO A 420 -20.38 -17.49 2.98
N VAL A 421 -21.29 -16.79 3.66
CA VAL A 421 -21.91 -17.31 4.91
C VAL A 421 -22.85 -18.49 4.64
N ASP A 422 -23.42 -18.56 3.44
CA ASP A 422 -24.30 -19.64 2.97
C ASP A 422 -23.55 -20.90 2.49
N ALA A 423 -22.21 -20.85 2.44
CA ALA A 423 -21.41 -22.04 2.15
C ALA A 423 -21.58 -23.08 3.29
N PRO A 424 -21.68 -24.38 2.99
CA PRO A 424 -21.91 -25.44 3.98
C PRO A 424 -20.64 -25.77 4.79
N ILE A 425 -20.11 -24.76 5.47
CA ILE A 425 -18.85 -24.77 6.23
C ILE A 425 -19.18 -24.73 7.71
N ARG A 426 -18.82 -25.81 8.41
CA ARG A 426 -19.01 -25.90 9.86
C ARG A 426 -17.94 -25.16 10.63
N VAL A 427 -16.67 -25.25 10.21
CA VAL A 427 -15.50 -24.69 10.92
C VAL A 427 -14.50 -24.08 9.95
N VAL A 428 -13.96 -22.93 10.30
CA VAL A 428 -12.81 -22.30 9.64
C VAL A 428 -11.65 -22.27 10.63
N GLU A 429 -10.56 -22.95 10.30
CA GLU A 429 -9.33 -22.93 11.09
C GLU A 429 -8.29 -22.04 10.42
N ALA A 430 -7.88 -20.96 11.08
CA ALA A 430 -6.71 -20.19 10.65
C ALA A 430 -5.44 -20.96 10.99
N ARG A 431 -4.55 -21.12 10.01
CA ARG A 431 -3.29 -21.88 10.10
C ARG A 431 -2.16 -21.11 9.43
N TYR A 432 -0.92 -21.46 9.78
CA TYR A 432 0.28 -20.81 9.27
C TYR A 432 1.37 -21.86 9.04
N GLU A 433 1.99 -21.82 7.86
CA GLU A 433 3.05 -22.75 7.47
C GLU A 433 4.33 -21.98 7.13
N THR A 434 5.40 -22.28 7.85
CA THR A 434 6.71 -21.63 7.71
C THR A 434 7.56 -22.26 6.61
N ASP A 435 7.42 -23.54 6.33
CA ASP A 435 8.13 -24.19 5.23
C ASP A 435 7.38 -23.94 3.91
N PRO A 436 7.92 -23.18 2.94
CA PRO A 436 7.25 -22.91 1.68
C PRO A 436 6.98 -24.16 0.83
N SER A 437 7.75 -25.23 1.05
CA SER A 437 7.70 -26.49 0.30
C SER A 437 6.75 -27.54 0.89
N ALA A 438 6.37 -27.40 2.17
CA ALA A 438 5.48 -28.35 2.83
C ALA A 438 4.09 -28.41 2.18
N PRO A 439 3.38 -29.55 2.22
CA PRO A 439 1.96 -29.59 1.87
C PRO A 439 1.13 -28.84 2.93
N LEU A 440 0.13 -28.06 2.51
CA LEU A 440 -0.73 -27.29 3.43
C LEU A 440 -1.66 -28.18 4.28
N VAL A 441 -1.95 -29.39 3.80
CA VAL A 441 -2.69 -30.41 4.53
C VAL A 441 -1.95 -31.72 4.34
N GLN A 442 -1.54 -32.32 5.45
CA GLN A 442 -1.13 -33.73 5.47
C GLN A 442 -2.40 -34.55 5.61
N VAL A 443 -2.76 -35.31 4.57
CA VAL A 443 -3.69 -36.43 4.74
C VAL A 443 -2.89 -37.47 5.51
N PRO A 444 -3.34 -37.96 6.67
CA PRO A 444 -2.69 -39.09 7.30
C PRO A 444 -2.62 -40.19 6.24
N GLU A 445 -1.42 -40.72 5.96
CA GLU A 445 -1.33 -41.97 5.20
C GLU A 445 -2.32 -42.92 5.87
N GLN A 446 -3.31 -43.39 5.10
CA GLN A 446 -4.07 -44.54 5.54
C GLN A 446 -3.01 -45.59 5.84
N GLU A 447 -2.89 -45.98 7.11
CA GLU A 447 -2.21 -47.21 7.47
C GLU A 447 -2.85 -48.26 6.57
N THR A 448 -2.15 -48.62 5.49
CA THR A 448 -2.51 -49.76 4.69
C THR A 448 -2.31 -50.90 5.64
N ASP A 449 -3.45 -51.41 6.12
CA ASP A 449 -3.55 -52.58 6.98
C ASP A 449 -2.57 -53.62 6.44
N ARG A 450 -1.44 -53.80 7.13
CA ARG A 450 -0.42 -54.79 6.76
C ARG A 450 -0.96 -56.22 6.95
N ASP A 451 -2.19 -56.37 7.43
CA ASP A 451 -2.84 -57.64 7.70
C ASP A 451 -3.69 -58.18 6.53
N GLU A 452 -3.96 -57.41 5.47
CA GLU A 452 -4.71 -57.92 4.30
C GLU A 452 -3.85 -58.62 3.23
N GLN A 453 -2.51 -58.58 3.34
CA GLN A 453 -1.62 -59.32 2.42
C GLN A 453 -1.20 -60.73 2.90
N GLU A 454 -1.57 -61.14 4.13
CA GLU A 454 -1.31 -62.51 4.61
C GLU A 454 -2.45 -63.50 4.36
N ILE A 455 -3.66 -63.05 4.01
CA ILE A 455 -4.81 -63.95 3.78
C ILE A 455 -4.85 -64.51 2.34
N ILE A 456 -4.11 -63.93 1.38
CA ILE A 456 -4.06 -64.42 -0.01
C ILE A 456 -2.85 -65.36 -0.27
N ARG A 457 -1.96 -65.60 0.71
CA ARG A 457 -0.85 -66.58 0.59
C ARG A 457 -1.09 -67.94 1.26
N HIS A 458 -2.20 -68.14 1.96
CA HIS A 458 -2.55 -69.44 2.58
C HIS A 458 -3.99 -69.90 2.32
N GLY A 459 -4.44 -69.77 1.07
CA GLY A 459 -5.64 -70.45 0.55
C GLY A 459 -5.28 -71.29 -0.68
N GLY A 460 -4.48 -72.34 -0.47
CA GLY A 460 -4.18 -73.38 -1.44
C GLY A 460 -4.99 -74.63 -1.19
#